data_AF-G8Y5L5-F1
#
_entry.id   AF-G8Y5L5-F1
#
_cell.length_a   1.000
_cell.length_b   1.000
_cell.length_c   1.000
_cell.angle_alpha   90.00
_cell.angle_beta   90.00
_cell.angle_gamma   90.00
#
_symmetry.space_group_name_H-M   'P 1'
#
loop_
_entity.id
_entity.type
_entity.pdbx_description
1 polymer ?
#
loop_
_entity_poly.entity_id
_entity_poly.type
_entity_poly.pdbx_seq_one_letter_code
_entity_poly.pdbx_strand_id
1 'polypeptide(L)'
;MSRAIASSNVLLDEGLVGATVIFSIESGKIIHIEKRVVAAADPLLRQYNVLPYDFRDVSPMVVMPGLVDAHVHINEPGRTDWEGFATGTQAAAAGGVTTLVDMPLNAIPPTTTAANFNLKISAAKGQTWVDVGFWGGMVPDNLDDLRPLINMGVRGFKGFLIESGVDEFPAIDPAYISRAMQRVKNLPTLLMFHAEMQPHVEDSGHADSGASFLIGDTDAEGDVDGEIGDACDNCNHSARKIDKLGEQLASEDFGMSASFIKRAPEPVVDILSSHRHPSDIHEDCKLPHNHAGSIDHSVLSDDQAVALAHSQLLASAEPAHGKYAKMANHQYSRELEPPFTAIMNSEVSRDETTQAKDISFDPPLSLAQKKDSLLDNIDPASYASFLASRPDNFETTAIAEIINCSTQEPSVPLHIVHLATHEAVPLISAAKARNLPISAETCFHYLSLSAEKISNCCTHFKCCPPIRTENNRRLLWKALRSGLITTVVSDHSPCTPELKGLEKGDFFSAWGGISSLGFGLSIMHTEGAKLDPPVTLKEISEWCSWNTAKQVGMDHFKGKIKLGYDADLILFDPGMEFSVMNQETYFKNKLTAYDGMKLQGRVVETIIRGNSVYALGQGHSDIPMGRLILEPRIR
;
A
#
# COMPACT_ATOMS: atom_id res chain seq x y z
N MET A 1 27.83 28.36 -3.92
CA MET A 1 28.54 27.62 -4.99
C MET A 1 27.58 26.64 -5.64
N SER A 2 27.74 26.38 -6.94
CA SER A 2 26.81 25.55 -7.72
C SER A 2 27.54 24.39 -8.37
N ARG A 3 26.82 23.31 -8.64
CA ARG A 3 27.28 22.16 -9.45
C ARG A 3 26.41 21.99 -10.68
N ALA A 4 26.92 21.26 -11.66
CA ALA A 4 26.16 20.93 -12.85
C ALA A 4 26.40 19.49 -13.31
N ILE A 5 25.31 18.84 -13.73
CA ILE A 5 25.33 17.51 -14.32
C ILE A 5 24.72 17.60 -15.71
N ALA A 6 25.46 17.20 -16.74
CA ALA A 6 24.99 17.08 -18.10
C ALA A 6 24.84 15.61 -18.49
N SER A 7 23.84 15.30 -19.30
CA SER A 7 23.72 13.99 -19.95
C SER A 7 22.99 14.11 -21.28
N SER A 8 23.30 13.20 -22.21
CA SER A 8 22.48 12.94 -23.39
C SER A 8 21.06 12.47 -23.04
N ASN A 9 20.82 12.01 -21.81
CA ASN A 9 19.57 11.41 -21.35
C ASN A 9 19.11 12.01 -20.01
N VAL A 10 18.62 13.25 -20.00
CA VAL A 10 17.94 13.84 -18.83
C VAL A 10 16.43 13.68 -18.98
N LEU A 11 15.77 13.10 -17.97
CA LEU A 11 14.32 12.92 -17.96
C LEU A 11 13.62 14.22 -17.55
N LEU A 12 13.08 14.94 -18.53
CA LEU A 12 12.22 16.11 -18.35
C LEU A 12 10.76 15.76 -18.69
N ASP A 13 9.83 16.73 -18.59
CA ASP A 13 8.40 16.50 -18.85
C ASP A 13 8.13 15.96 -20.28
N GLU A 14 8.93 16.40 -21.26
CA GLU A 14 8.87 15.93 -22.65
C GLU A 14 9.50 14.54 -22.90
N GLY A 15 10.13 13.93 -21.90
CA GLY A 15 10.85 12.65 -22.01
C GLY A 15 12.37 12.79 -21.86
N LEU A 16 13.12 11.81 -22.38
CA LEU A 16 14.58 11.81 -22.34
C LEU A 16 15.14 12.77 -23.39
N VAL A 17 15.89 13.77 -22.95
CA VAL A 17 16.53 14.78 -23.81
C VAL A 17 17.97 15.05 -23.38
N GLY A 18 18.80 15.50 -24.31
CA GLY A 18 20.13 16.02 -23.97
C GLY A 18 20.02 17.34 -23.22
N ALA A 19 20.46 17.38 -21.96
CA ALA A 19 20.36 18.58 -21.13
C ALA A 19 21.46 18.67 -20.06
N THR A 20 21.58 19.86 -19.47
CA THR A 20 22.45 20.16 -18.33
C THR A 20 21.60 20.73 -17.19
N VAL A 21 21.65 20.09 -16.03
CA VAL A 21 20.97 20.52 -14.81
C VAL A 21 21.98 21.21 -13.91
N ILE A 22 21.72 22.47 -13.56
CA ILE A 22 22.56 23.25 -12.65
C ILE A 22 21.81 23.46 -11.33
N PHE A 23 22.49 23.19 -10.21
CA PHE A 23 21.90 23.25 -8.89
C PHE A 23 22.83 23.91 -7.88
N SER A 24 22.24 24.61 -6.91
CA SER A 24 22.96 25.25 -5.82
C SER A 24 23.16 24.27 -4.67
N ILE A 25 24.38 24.16 -4.17
CA ILE A 25 24.71 23.32 -3.00
C ILE A 25 24.27 23.99 -1.69
N GLU A 26 24.13 25.31 -1.70
CA GLU A 26 23.72 26.08 -0.53
C GLU A 26 22.22 25.95 -0.26
N SER A 27 21.39 26.14 -1.30
CA SER A 27 19.94 25.98 -1.17
C SER A 27 19.47 24.54 -1.37
N GLY A 28 20.29 23.71 -2.02
CA GLY A 28 19.91 22.35 -2.42
C GLY A 28 18.94 22.31 -3.59
N LYS A 29 18.71 23.44 -4.29
CA LYS A 29 17.69 23.57 -5.34
C LYS A 29 18.29 23.55 -6.74
N ILE A 30 17.51 23.07 -7.70
CA ILE A 30 17.76 23.25 -9.13
C ILE A 30 17.54 24.74 -9.47
N ILE A 31 18.56 25.38 -10.05
CA ILE A 31 18.58 26.82 -10.34
C ILE A 31 18.60 27.13 -11.84
N HIS A 32 18.94 26.16 -12.69
CA HIS A 32 18.84 26.29 -14.15
C HIS A 32 18.77 24.91 -14.80
N ILE A 33 18.05 24.84 -15.92
CA ILE A 33 18.02 23.65 -16.79
C ILE A 33 18.28 24.14 -18.22
N GLU A 34 19.38 23.69 -18.80
CA GLU A 34 19.77 23.99 -20.16
C GLU A 34 19.45 22.80 -21.06
N LYS A 35 18.59 22.96 -22.06
CA LYS A 35 18.16 21.88 -22.98
C LYS A 35 19.19 21.56 -24.07
N ARG A 36 20.45 21.44 -23.66
CA ARG A 36 21.59 20.91 -24.44
C ARG A 36 22.66 20.40 -23.48
N VAL A 37 23.45 19.44 -23.95
CA VAL A 37 24.67 19.02 -23.26
C VAL A 37 25.73 20.10 -23.48
N VAL A 38 26.12 20.80 -22.42
CA VAL A 38 27.15 21.85 -22.50
C VAL A 38 28.55 21.25 -22.37
N ALA A 39 29.56 21.89 -22.97
CA ALA A 39 30.95 21.52 -22.75
C ALA A 39 31.46 22.08 -21.41
N ALA A 40 32.50 21.48 -20.82
CA ALA A 40 33.09 21.96 -19.56
C ALA A 40 33.59 23.43 -19.61
N ALA A 41 33.89 23.94 -20.81
CA ALA A 41 34.33 25.32 -21.03
C ALA A 41 33.18 26.29 -21.35
N ASP A 42 31.92 25.84 -21.33
CA ASP A 42 30.77 26.65 -21.72
C ASP A 42 30.60 27.88 -20.79
N PRO A 43 30.43 29.10 -21.35
CA PRO A 43 30.24 30.31 -20.55
C PRO A 43 29.07 30.26 -19.57
N LEU A 44 28.03 29.47 -19.86
CA LEU A 44 26.86 29.29 -18.99
C LEU A 44 27.27 28.77 -17.61
N LEU A 45 28.23 27.84 -17.53
CA LEU A 45 28.71 27.29 -16.26
C LEU A 45 29.31 28.38 -15.38
N ARG A 46 30.07 29.31 -15.96
CA ARG A 46 30.66 30.44 -15.24
C ARG A 46 29.59 31.43 -14.75
N GLN A 47 28.54 31.68 -15.53
CA GLN A 47 27.42 32.53 -15.13
C GLN A 47 26.76 32.04 -13.82
N TYR A 48 26.71 30.73 -13.62
CA TYR A 48 26.16 30.11 -12.41
C TYR A 48 27.21 29.75 -11.34
N ASN A 49 28.45 30.22 -11.49
CA ASN A 49 29.57 29.92 -10.59
C ASN A 49 29.83 28.41 -10.41
N VAL A 50 29.69 27.65 -11.49
CA VAL A 50 30.10 26.24 -11.55
C VAL A 50 31.57 26.16 -11.95
N LEU A 51 32.39 25.57 -11.09
CA LEU A 51 33.81 25.37 -11.35
C LEU A 51 34.04 24.11 -12.19
N PRO A 52 35.16 23.98 -12.92
CA PRO A 52 35.39 22.83 -13.80
C PRO A 52 35.29 21.46 -13.11
N TYR A 53 35.68 21.38 -11.83
CA TYR A 53 35.59 20.14 -11.03
C TYR A 53 34.19 19.89 -10.42
N ASP A 54 33.30 20.89 -10.48
CA ASP A 54 31.90 20.82 -10.05
C ASP A 54 30.94 20.54 -11.23
N PHE A 55 31.49 20.37 -12.44
CA PHE A 55 30.77 19.96 -13.65
C PHE A 55 31.06 18.51 -14.00
N ARG A 56 30.02 17.74 -14.31
CA ARG A 56 30.12 16.34 -14.75
C ARG A 56 29.24 16.12 -15.98
N ASP A 57 29.83 15.66 -17.08
CA ASP A 57 29.07 15.03 -18.16
C ASP A 57 29.02 13.53 -17.87
N VAL A 58 27.81 13.01 -17.66
CA VAL A 58 27.55 11.61 -17.27
C VAL A 58 26.92 10.82 -18.41
N SER A 59 26.95 11.33 -19.64
CA SER A 59 26.46 10.61 -20.81
C SER A 59 27.13 9.22 -20.95
N PRO A 60 26.38 8.15 -21.30
CA PRO A 60 24.96 8.13 -21.67
C PRO A 60 24.00 7.81 -20.51
N MET A 61 24.42 7.91 -19.24
CA MET A 61 23.55 7.57 -18.10
C MET A 61 22.30 8.44 -18.04
N VAL A 62 21.19 7.89 -17.56
CA VAL A 62 19.95 8.64 -17.38
C VAL A 62 20.06 9.49 -16.11
N VAL A 63 19.75 10.79 -16.22
CA VAL A 63 19.54 11.68 -15.07
C VAL A 63 18.04 11.84 -14.89
N MET A 64 17.49 11.40 -13.76
CA MET A 64 16.05 11.46 -13.49
C MET A 64 15.76 11.95 -12.06
N PRO A 65 14.52 12.40 -11.75
CA PRO A 65 14.15 12.74 -10.38
C PRO A 65 14.36 11.56 -9.44
N GLY A 66 14.76 11.85 -8.20
CA GLY A 66 14.70 10.90 -7.10
C GLY A 66 13.32 10.28 -6.93
N LEU A 67 13.26 8.98 -6.63
CA LEU A 67 12.00 8.31 -6.31
C LEU A 67 11.49 8.79 -4.94
N VAL A 68 10.17 8.82 -4.80
CA VAL A 68 9.47 9.10 -3.53
C VAL A 68 8.67 7.85 -3.17
N ASP A 69 9.11 7.13 -2.13
CA ASP A 69 8.44 5.93 -1.66
C ASP A 69 7.54 6.26 -0.47
N ALA A 70 6.23 6.23 -0.71
CA ALA A 70 5.24 6.67 0.26
C ALA A 70 4.80 5.57 1.24
N HIS A 71 5.33 4.34 1.11
CA HIS A 71 4.89 3.21 1.93
C HIS A 71 6.08 2.37 2.37
N VAL A 72 6.69 2.75 3.50
CA VAL A 72 7.84 2.06 4.10
C VAL A 72 7.62 1.92 5.60
N HIS A 73 7.91 0.76 6.16
CA HIS A 73 7.80 0.51 7.60
C HIS A 73 9.20 0.53 8.22
N ILE A 74 9.57 1.67 8.81
CA ILE A 74 10.75 1.78 9.66
C ILE A 74 10.32 1.52 11.11
N ASN A 75 10.76 0.40 11.65
CA ASN A 75 10.23 -0.15 12.90
C ASN A 75 10.89 0.46 14.16
N GLU A 76 11.58 1.59 14.02
CA GLU A 76 12.24 2.32 15.10
C GLU A 76 11.39 3.54 15.52
N PRO A 77 11.18 3.83 16.82
CA PRO A 77 11.77 3.16 17.99
C PRO A 77 11.13 1.80 18.32
N GLY A 78 11.78 1.05 19.20
CA GLY A 78 11.28 -0.20 19.78
C GLY A 78 11.70 -1.44 19.01
N ARG A 79 11.06 -1.72 17.88
CA ARG A 79 11.41 -2.84 16.99
C ARG A 79 12.57 -2.50 16.03
N THR A 80 13.56 -1.76 16.53
CA THR A 80 14.72 -1.32 15.75
C THR A 80 15.50 -2.51 15.17
N ASP A 81 15.44 -3.69 15.80
CA ASP A 81 16.00 -4.95 15.30
C ASP A 81 15.35 -5.45 14.01
N TRP A 82 14.09 -5.09 13.74
CA TRP A 82 13.41 -5.41 12.48
C TRP A 82 13.90 -4.49 11.36
N GLU A 83 13.90 -3.18 11.58
CA GLU A 83 14.48 -2.17 10.70
C GLU A 83 14.64 -0.83 11.41
N GLY A 84 15.74 -0.13 11.15
CA GLY A 84 16.02 1.20 11.71
C GLY A 84 16.12 2.27 10.63
N PHE A 85 16.11 3.55 11.04
CA PHE A 85 16.19 4.66 10.10
C PHE A 85 17.48 4.64 9.28
N ALA A 86 18.62 4.32 9.90
CA ALA A 86 19.90 4.24 9.21
C ALA A 86 19.89 3.23 8.06
N THR A 87 19.61 1.97 8.36
CA THR A 87 19.65 0.87 7.38
C THR A 87 18.55 0.99 6.33
N GLY A 88 17.33 1.38 6.72
CA GLY A 88 16.24 1.64 5.78
C GLY A 88 16.54 2.79 4.82
N THR A 89 16.99 3.94 5.31
CA THR A 89 17.32 5.08 4.44
C THR A 89 18.58 4.85 3.60
N GLN A 90 19.53 4.03 4.07
CA GLN A 90 20.64 3.57 3.24
C GLN A 90 20.17 2.65 2.11
N ALA A 91 19.26 1.71 2.38
CA ALA A 91 18.65 0.88 1.34
C ALA A 91 17.89 1.72 0.30
N ALA A 92 17.14 2.72 0.75
CA ALA A 92 16.48 3.69 -0.11
C ALA A 92 17.48 4.43 -1.02
N ALA A 93 18.54 5.01 -0.43
CA ALA A 93 19.56 5.73 -1.18
C ALA A 93 20.25 4.84 -2.22
N ALA A 94 20.54 3.57 -1.90
CA ALA A 94 21.19 2.65 -2.83
C ALA A 94 20.35 2.35 -4.09
N GLY A 95 19.02 2.46 -3.99
CA GLY A 95 18.09 2.24 -5.11
C GLY A 95 17.50 3.49 -5.74
N GLY A 96 18.08 4.68 -5.47
CA GLY A 96 17.61 5.92 -6.10
C GLY A 96 16.38 6.55 -5.45
N VAL A 97 15.95 6.05 -4.29
CA VAL A 97 14.89 6.70 -3.51
C VAL A 97 15.50 7.85 -2.72
N THR A 98 14.98 9.06 -2.90
CA THR A 98 15.48 10.27 -2.22
C THR A 98 14.55 10.77 -1.13
N THR A 99 13.32 10.25 -1.07
CA THR A 99 12.35 10.59 -0.04
C THR A 99 11.51 9.38 0.33
N LEU A 100 11.38 9.11 1.63
CA LEU A 100 10.49 8.12 2.21
C LEU A 100 9.34 8.79 2.93
N VAL A 101 8.19 8.12 3.02
CA VAL A 101 7.17 8.42 4.02
C VAL A 101 6.93 7.18 4.86
N ASP A 102 7.36 7.27 6.11
CA ASP A 102 7.36 6.16 7.05
C ASP A 102 5.96 5.91 7.64
N MET A 103 5.58 4.63 7.68
CA MET A 103 4.31 4.13 8.19
C MET A 103 4.22 4.23 9.72
N PRO A 104 3.01 4.43 10.26
CA PRO A 104 2.85 4.78 11.68
C PRO A 104 2.93 3.58 12.63
N LEU A 105 2.86 2.36 12.11
CA LEU A 105 2.78 1.12 12.89
C LEU A 105 4.13 0.39 12.93
N ASN A 106 4.13 -0.73 13.65
CA ASN A 106 5.26 -1.62 13.96
C ASN A 106 6.34 -1.00 14.87
N ALA A 107 6.61 0.29 14.76
CA ALA A 107 7.35 1.02 15.78
C ALA A 107 6.57 1.06 17.11
N ILE A 108 7.31 1.08 18.21
CA ILE A 108 6.77 1.05 19.57
C ILE A 108 7.26 2.30 20.33
N PRO A 109 6.34 3.17 20.80
CA PRO A 109 4.90 3.16 20.49
C PRO A 109 4.64 3.58 19.03
N PRO A 110 3.50 3.15 18.43
CA PRO A 110 3.11 3.56 17.09
C PRO A 110 2.76 5.06 17.04
N THR A 111 2.90 5.69 15.87
CA THR A 111 2.68 7.13 15.64
C THR A 111 1.19 7.50 15.63
N THR A 112 0.48 7.24 16.74
CA THR A 112 -0.97 7.47 16.91
C THR A 112 -1.29 8.70 17.75
N THR A 113 -0.32 9.26 18.46
CA THR A 113 -0.46 10.46 19.28
C THR A 113 0.70 11.44 19.04
N ALA A 114 0.52 12.70 19.43
CA ALA A 114 1.60 13.70 19.36
C ALA A 114 2.84 13.32 20.18
N ALA A 115 2.65 12.65 21.32
CA ALA A 115 3.76 12.17 22.15
C ALA A 115 4.56 11.07 21.43
N ASN A 116 3.86 10.09 20.86
CA ASN A 116 4.49 8.99 20.11
C ASN A 116 5.24 9.53 18.89
N PHE A 117 4.65 10.51 18.19
CA PHE A 117 5.31 11.12 17.04
C PHE A 117 6.61 11.86 17.42
N ASN A 118 6.64 12.55 18.55
CA ASN A 118 7.87 13.18 19.04
C ASN A 118 8.98 12.16 19.35
N LEU A 119 8.63 10.96 19.85
CA LEU A 119 9.59 9.86 20.04
C LEU A 119 10.14 9.37 18.70
N LYS A 120 9.26 9.15 17.71
CA LYS A 120 9.65 8.76 16.33
C LYS A 120 10.59 9.78 15.68
N ILE A 121 10.24 11.07 15.76
CA ILE A 121 11.08 12.18 15.28
C ILE A 121 12.45 12.16 15.96
N SER A 122 12.48 11.94 17.28
CA SER A 122 13.72 11.92 18.04
C SER A 122 14.60 10.74 17.67
N ALA A 123 14.01 9.57 17.41
CA ALA A 123 14.73 8.41 16.91
C ALA A 123 15.32 8.66 15.52
N ALA A 124 14.56 9.24 14.58
CA ALA A 124 15.05 9.47 13.21
C ALA A 124 16.19 10.51 13.09
N LYS A 125 16.28 11.46 14.02
CA LYS A 125 17.21 12.60 13.93
C LYS A 125 18.68 12.16 13.81
N GLY A 126 19.34 12.65 12.77
CA GLY A 126 20.79 12.49 12.59
C GLY A 126 21.22 11.11 12.10
N GLN A 127 20.30 10.28 11.61
CA GLN A 127 20.61 8.96 11.06
C GLN A 127 19.88 8.63 9.76
N THR A 128 19.39 9.64 9.02
CA THR A 128 18.69 9.44 7.74
C THR A 128 19.56 9.83 6.55
N TRP A 129 19.79 8.92 5.60
CA TRP A 129 20.53 9.22 4.35
C TRP A 129 19.66 9.87 3.29
N VAL A 130 18.34 9.71 3.39
CA VAL A 130 17.34 10.30 2.50
C VAL A 130 16.33 11.10 3.29
N ASP A 131 15.51 11.92 2.63
CA ASP A 131 14.49 12.67 3.34
C ASP A 131 13.37 11.76 3.84
N VAL A 132 12.78 12.10 4.98
CA VAL A 132 11.76 11.28 5.62
C VAL A 132 10.58 12.14 6.06
N GLY A 133 9.41 11.87 5.48
CA GLY A 133 8.11 12.26 6.02
C GLY A 133 7.50 11.13 6.86
N PHE A 134 6.37 11.40 7.51
CA PHE A 134 5.72 10.44 8.41
C PHE A 134 4.22 10.40 8.19
N TRP A 135 3.64 9.21 8.29
CA TRP A 135 2.21 9.01 8.43
C TRP A 135 1.80 9.02 9.91
N GLY A 136 0.59 9.47 10.21
CA GLY A 136 -0.08 9.22 11.49
C GLY A 136 -0.90 7.92 11.44
N GLY A 137 -1.17 7.33 12.59
CA GLY A 137 -2.04 6.16 12.71
C GLY A 137 -3.48 6.51 13.06
N MET A 138 -4.43 5.72 12.56
CA MET A 138 -5.82 5.68 13.01
C MET A 138 -6.06 4.39 13.79
N VAL A 139 -6.45 4.52 15.06
CA VAL A 139 -6.86 3.44 15.95
C VAL A 139 -8.16 3.85 16.66
N PRO A 140 -8.99 2.93 17.17
CA PRO A 140 -10.37 3.21 17.60
C PRO A 140 -10.55 4.37 18.59
N ASP A 141 -9.55 4.68 19.41
CA ASP A 141 -9.61 5.62 20.52
C ASP A 141 -8.83 6.94 20.30
N ASN A 142 -8.21 7.18 19.13
CA ASN A 142 -7.32 8.34 18.91
C ASN A 142 -7.88 9.48 18.03
N LEU A 143 -9.21 9.61 17.90
CA LEU A 143 -9.82 10.69 17.08
C LEU A 143 -9.37 12.10 17.49
N ASP A 144 -9.05 12.30 18.77
CA ASP A 144 -8.58 13.57 19.33
C ASP A 144 -7.13 13.92 18.95
N ASP A 145 -6.34 12.93 18.54
CA ASP A 145 -4.94 13.11 18.12
C ASP A 145 -4.77 13.47 16.64
N LEU A 146 -5.79 13.24 15.80
CA LEU A 146 -5.67 13.47 14.35
C LEU A 146 -5.32 14.93 14.01
N ARG A 147 -5.99 15.90 14.64
CA ARG A 147 -5.70 17.33 14.38
C ARG A 147 -4.33 17.76 14.89
N PRO A 148 -3.92 17.43 16.14
CA PRO A 148 -2.56 17.64 16.61
C PRO A 148 -1.49 17.08 15.66
N LEU A 149 -1.67 15.85 15.18
CA LEU A 149 -0.71 15.21 14.27
C LEU A 149 -0.60 15.93 12.92
N ILE A 150 -1.72 16.39 12.34
CA ILE A 150 -1.72 17.22 11.13
C ILE A 150 -0.89 18.49 11.34
N ASN A 151 -1.08 19.17 12.48
CA ASN A 151 -0.35 20.39 12.81
C ASN A 151 1.15 20.14 13.02
N MET A 152 1.54 18.94 13.43
CA MET A 152 2.93 18.52 13.57
C MET A 152 3.59 18.08 12.25
N GLY A 153 2.83 18.00 11.15
CA GLY A 153 3.37 17.74 9.82
C GLY A 153 3.28 16.31 9.33
N VAL A 154 2.48 15.43 9.95
CA VAL A 154 2.20 14.12 9.33
C VAL A 154 1.53 14.31 7.97
N ARG A 155 1.81 13.41 7.02
CA ARG A 155 1.35 13.55 5.62
C ARG A 155 -0.10 13.12 5.40
N GLY A 156 -0.66 12.40 6.36
CA GLY A 156 -2.00 11.84 6.39
C GLY A 156 -2.08 10.72 7.41
N PHE A 157 -3.06 9.84 7.29
CA PHE A 157 -3.29 8.79 8.29
C PHE A 157 -3.53 7.41 7.69
N LYS A 158 -2.91 6.39 8.25
CA LYS A 158 -3.10 4.97 7.90
C LYS A 158 -3.96 4.26 8.96
N GLY A 159 -4.94 3.48 8.51
CA GLY A 159 -5.72 2.54 9.34
C GLY A 159 -5.87 1.18 8.67
N PHE A 160 -6.31 0.18 9.44
CA PHE A 160 -6.62 -1.18 8.96
C PHE A 160 -8.11 -1.49 9.14
N LEU A 161 -8.73 -2.13 8.16
CA LEU A 161 -10.12 -2.64 8.26
C LEU A 161 -10.18 -4.12 8.66
N ILE A 162 -9.03 -4.69 9.00
CA ILE A 162 -8.86 -6.06 9.52
C ILE A 162 -7.77 -6.01 10.59
N GLU A 163 -7.74 -7.01 11.49
CA GLU A 163 -6.71 -7.06 12.52
C GLU A 163 -5.31 -7.00 11.91
N SER A 164 -4.47 -6.09 12.42
CA SER A 164 -3.11 -5.87 11.92
C SER A 164 -2.15 -6.98 12.36
N GLY A 165 -2.50 -7.71 13.43
CA GLY A 165 -1.69 -8.73 14.10
C GLY A 165 -0.70 -8.19 15.15
N VAL A 166 -0.68 -6.86 15.37
CA VAL A 166 -0.04 -6.23 16.53
C VAL A 166 -1.07 -5.57 17.43
N ASP A 167 -0.98 -5.79 18.74
CA ASP A 167 -1.98 -5.33 19.71
C ASP A 167 -2.03 -3.79 19.82
N GLU A 168 -0.91 -3.12 19.57
CA GLU A 168 -0.79 -1.67 19.64
C GLU A 168 -1.39 -0.91 18.45
N PHE A 169 -1.82 -1.60 17.39
CA PHE A 169 -2.41 -1.00 16.18
C PHE A 169 -3.68 -1.74 15.75
N PRO A 170 -4.75 -1.73 16.57
CA PRO A 170 -5.99 -2.47 16.30
C PRO A 170 -6.75 -1.93 15.07
N ALA A 171 -7.61 -2.77 14.50
CA ALA A 171 -8.44 -2.42 13.36
C ALA A 171 -9.47 -1.31 13.69
N ILE A 172 -9.84 -0.53 12.68
CA ILE A 172 -10.92 0.45 12.71
C ILE A 172 -12.10 -0.04 11.85
N ASP A 173 -13.29 0.47 12.14
CA ASP A 173 -14.53 0.15 11.41
C ASP A 173 -15.01 1.32 10.52
N PRO A 174 -15.97 1.10 9.61
CA PRO A 174 -16.54 2.17 8.78
C PRO A 174 -17.14 3.34 9.60
N ALA A 175 -17.64 3.08 10.82
CA ALA A 175 -18.17 4.12 11.70
C ALA A 175 -17.05 5.04 12.23
N TYR A 176 -15.87 4.50 12.53
CA TYR A 176 -14.68 5.27 12.85
C TYR A 176 -14.23 6.08 11.63
N ILE A 177 -14.19 5.49 10.43
CA ILE A 177 -13.80 6.21 9.20
C ILE A 177 -14.67 7.46 9.02
N SER A 178 -16.00 7.31 9.15
CA SER A 178 -16.95 8.41 9.04
C SER A 178 -16.67 9.51 10.07
N ARG A 179 -16.42 9.15 11.34
CA ARG A 179 -16.06 10.11 12.41
C ARG A 179 -14.70 10.79 12.17
N ALA A 180 -13.71 10.05 11.66
CA ALA A 180 -12.39 10.57 11.33
C ALA A 180 -12.48 11.57 10.17
N MET A 181 -13.24 11.26 9.12
CA MET A 181 -13.53 12.18 8.01
C MET A 181 -14.18 13.47 8.52
N GLN A 182 -15.19 13.38 9.38
CA GLN A 182 -15.80 14.57 10.02
C GLN A 182 -14.78 15.38 10.82
N ARG A 183 -13.82 14.71 11.48
CA ARG A 183 -12.79 15.36 12.28
C ARG A 183 -11.79 16.12 11.41
N VAL A 184 -11.40 15.57 10.26
CA VAL A 184 -10.37 16.14 9.41
C VAL A 184 -10.89 16.88 8.18
N LYS A 185 -12.21 16.95 7.99
CA LYS A 185 -12.82 17.68 6.88
C LYS A 185 -12.25 19.08 6.77
N ASN A 186 -11.94 19.48 5.54
CA ASN A 186 -11.29 20.75 5.22
C ASN A 186 -9.88 20.94 5.79
N LEU A 187 -9.20 19.92 6.30
CA LEU A 187 -7.77 19.99 6.59
C LEU A 187 -6.96 19.45 5.41
N PRO A 188 -5.74 19.96 5.16
CA PRO A 188 -4.87 19.44 4.11
C PRO A 188 -4.31 18.08 4.51
N THR A 189 -5.10 17.03 4.36
CA THR A 189 -4.75 15.66 4.75
C THR A 189 -5.43 14.64 3.85
N LEU A 190 -5.06 13.37 3.99
CA LEU A 190 -5.74 12.22 3.40
C LEU A 190 -5.81 11.09 4.42
N LEU A 191 -6.80 10.20 4.24
CA LEU A 191 -6.93 8.98 5.03
C LEU A 191 -6.66 7.78 4.11
N MET A 192 -5.87 6.83 4.58
CA MET A 192 -5.48 5.66 3.80
C MET A 192 -5.69 4.37 4.56
N PHE A 193 -5.97 3.29 3.82
CA PHE A 193 -6.51 2.07 4.41
C PHE A 193 -5.84 0.83 3.87
N HIS A 194 -5.36 -0.03 4.77
CA HIS A 194 -5.23 -1.45 4.45
C HIS A 194 -6.66 -1.99 4.29
N ALA A 195 -7.08 -2.15 3.05
CA ALA A 195 -8.44 -2.47 2.69
C ALA A 195 -8.59 -3.98 2.50
N GLU A 196 -8.58 -4.74 3.58
CA GLU A 196 -9.10 -6.11 3.62
C GLU A 196 -10.17 -6.16 4.72
N MET A 197 -11.29 -6.84 4.49
CA MET A 197 -12.38 -7.00 5.44
C MET A 197 -13.14 -8.28 5.12
N GLN A 198 -13.37 -9.13 6.13
CA GLN A 198 -14.22 -10.31 5.94
C GLN A 198 -15.66 -9.85 5.63
N PRO A 199 -16.31 -10.38 4.57
CA PRO A 199 -17.70 -10.09 4.29
C PRO A 199 -18.60 -10.49 5.47
N HIS A 200 -19.61 -9.67 5.77
CA HIS A 200 -20.65 -10.07 6.70
C HIS A 200 -21.42 -11.27 6.12
N VAL A 201 -21.40 -12.40 6.82
CA VAL A 201 -22.28 -13.53 6.50
C VAL A 201 -23.65 -13.16 7.07
N GLU A 202 -24.61 -12.82 6.21
CA GLU A 202 -26.01 -12.86 6.63
C GLU A 202 -26.34 -14.31 6.97
N ASP A 203 -26.56 -14.60 8.26
CA ASP A 203 -27.19 -15.86 8.66
C ASP A 203 -28.51 -15.97 7.89
N SER A 204 -28.57 -16.89 6.95
CA SER A 204 -29.83 -17.23 6.28
C SER A 204 -30.78 -17.75 7.35
N GLY A 205 -31.71 -16.89 7.75
CA GLY A 205 -32.44 -16.97 9.00
C GLY A 205 -33.01 -18.35 9.32
N HIS A 206 -32.74 -18.80 10.55
CA HIS A 206 -33.83 -19.25 11.40
C HIS A 206 -34.58 -18.00 11.87
N ALA A 207 -35.68 -17.69 11.18
CA ALA A 207 -36.65 -16.76 11.71
C ALA A 207 -37.24 -17.35 12.99
N ASP A 208 -36.98 -16.75 14.15
CA ASP A 208 -38.06 -16.51 15.10
C ASP A 208 -37.77 -15.40 16.13
N SER A 209 -38.77 -14.51 16.24
CA SER A 209 -39.15 -13.65 17.37
C SER A 209 -38.23 -12.51 17.86
N GLY A 210 -38.45 -11.33 17.31
CA GLY A 210 -39.12 -10.24 18.04
C GLY A 210 -38.29 -9.33 18.97
N ALA A 211 -37.90 -8.16 18.45
CA ALA A 211 -37.85 -6.92 19.23
C ALA A 211 -38.08 -5.71 18.32
N SER A 212 -39.27 -5.13 18.45
CA SER A 212 -39.73 -3.89 17.81
C SER A 212 -38.86 -2.70 18.22
N PHE A 213 -38.29 -1.98 17.25
CA PHE A 213 -37.85 -0.60 17.44
C PHE A 213 -39.07 0.31 17.16
N LEU A 214 -39.53 0.98 18.21
CA LEU A 214 -40.55 2.03 18.15
C LEU A 214 -39.93 3.28 17.49
N ILE A 215 -40.43 3.65 16.32
CA ILE A 215 -40.22 4.97 15.73
C ILE A 215 -41.41 5.83 16.17
N GLY A 216 -41.11 6.96 16.81
CA GLY A 216 -42.08 7.93 17.27
C GLY A 216 -42.71 8.68 16.09
N ASP A 217 -44.04 8.71 16.08
CA ASP A 217 -44.87 9.54 15.22
C ASP A 217 -44.66 11.02 15.54
N THR A 218 -44.27 11.79 14.53
CA THR A 218 -44.85 13.11 14.27
C THR A 218 -44.83 13.29 12.76
N ASP A 219 -45.99 13.36 12.12
CA ASP A 219 -46.34 14.51 11.29
C ASP A 219 -47.83 14.47 10.90
N ALA A 220 -48.42 15.65 11.03
CA ALA A 220 -49.79 15.97 10.67
C ALA A 220 -49.89 16.34 9.18
N GLU A 221 -51.14 16.49 8.72
CA GLU A 221 -51.60 16.93 7.39
C GLU A 221 -51.73 15.78 6.37
N GLY A 222 -52.86 15.49 5.75
CA GLY A 222 -54.19 16.09 5.70
C GLY A 222 -54.91 15.48 4.48
N ASP A 223 -56.05 14.82 4.72
CA ASP A 223 -56.91 14.21 3.70
C ASP A 223 -57.40 15.23 2.66
N VAL A 224 -57.42 14.86 1.36
CA VAL A 224 -58.62 14.95 0.50
C VAL A 224 -58.56 13.93 -0.64
N ASP A 225 -59.58 13.06 -0.68
CA ASP A 225 -59.92 12.11 -1.74
C ASP A 225 -60.37 12.76 -3.07
N GLY A 226 -60.23 12.02 -4.17
CA GLY A 226 -60.82 12.33 -5.48
C GLY A 226 -60.90 11.10 -6.40
N GLU A 227 -62.13 10.66 -6.66
CA GLU A 227 -62.58 9.39 -7.24
C GLU A 227 -62.26 9.08 -8.73
N ILE A 228 -62.01 7.79 -8.99
CA ILE A 228 -62.67 6.83 -9.92
C ILE A 228 -63.06 7.26 -11.35
N GLY A 229 -62.60 6.46 -12.33
CA GLY A 229 -63.21 6.31 -13.66
C GLY A 229 -62.81 4.98 -14.33
N ASP A 230 -63.82 4.20 -14.71
CA ASP A 230 -63.83 2.74 -14.90
C ASP A 230 -63.88 2.29 -16.39
N ALA A 231 -63.48 1.04 -16.63
CA ALA A 231 -63.85 0.07 -17.70
C ALA A 231 -63.66 0.37 -19.22
N CYS A 232 -63.00 -0.54 -19.96
CA CYS A 232 -63.70 -1.60 -20.73
C CYS A 232 -62.77 -2.56 -21.50
N ASP A 233 -63.29 -3.77 -21.67
CA ASP A 233 -62.69 -5.06 -22.05
C ASP A 233 -62.71 -5.40 -23.56
N ASN A 234 -61.72 -6.20 -23.98
CA ASN A 234 -61.73 -7.29 -24.98
C ASN A 234 -62.18 -7.10 -26.45
N CYS A 235 -61.28 -7.36 -27.42
CA CYS A 235 -61.17 -8.68 -28.08
C CYS A 235 -60.13 -8.76 -29.24
N ASN A 236 -59.24 -9.76 -29.16
CA ASN A 236 -58.72 -10.65 -30.22
C ASN A 236 -58.01 -10.10 -31.48
N HIS A 237 -56.67 -10.25 -31.54
CA HIS A 237 -55.97 -11.36 -32.22
C HIS A 237 -54.48 -11.05 -32.37
N SER A 238 -53.64 -11.56 -31.45
CA SER A 238 -52.20 -11.81 -31.69
C SER A 238 -51.57 -12.49 -30.46
N ALA A 239 -52.12 -13.65 -30.06
CA ALA A 239 -51.45 -14.53 -29.12
C ALA A 239 -50.79 -15.67 -29.91
N ARG A 240 -49.48 -15.56 -30.13
CA ARG A 240 -48.50 -16.67 -30.27
C ARG A 240 -47.15 -16.10 -30.76
N LYS A 241 -46.34 -15.61 -29.82
CA LYS A 241 -44.86 -15.66 -29.77
C LYS A 241 -44.31 -14.69 -28.70
N ILE A 242 -44.63 -14.98 -27.45
CA ILE A 242 -43.93 -14.53 -26.24
C ILE A 242 -43.83 -15.84 -25.44
N ASP A 243 -42.70 -16.55 -25.49
CA ASP A 243 -41.81 -16.67 -24.32
C ASP A 243 -40.46 -17.35 -24.66
N LYS A 244 -39.82 -17.01 -25.79
CA LYS A 244 -38.52 -17.62 -26.14
C LYS A 244 -37.47 -16.69 -26.75
N LEU A 245 -37.58 -15.38 -26.53
CA LEU A 245 -36.62 -14.42 -27.08
C LEU A 245 -36.27 -13.31 -26.06
N GLY A 246 -36.22 -13.67 -24.77
CA GLY A 246 -35.79 -12.80 -23.67
C GLY A 246 -34.47 -13.23 -23.01
N GLU A 247 -33.86 -14.34 -23.44
CA GLU A 247 -32.68 -14.93 -22.77
C GLU A 247 -31.40 -14.94 -23.63
N GLN A 248 -31.29 -14.09 -24.66
CA GLN A 248 -30.09 -14.06 -25.52
C GLN A 248 -29.46 -12.69 -25.74
N LEU A 249 -29.69 -11.73 -24.83
CA LEU A 249 -28.98 -10.43 -24.82
C LEU A 249 -28.51 -10.00 -23.42
N ALA A 250 -28.19 -10.96 -22.55
CA ALA A 250 -27.43 -10.73 -21.31
C ALA A 250 -25.93 -11.06 -21.54
N SER A 251 -25.38 -10.61 -22.67
CA SER A 251 -23.98 -10.84 -23.05
C SER A 251 -23.15 -9.59 -22.82
N GLU A 252 -22.83 -9.31 -21.57
CA GLU A 252 -21.77 -8.41 -21.11
C GLU A 252 -21.62 -8.74 -19.61
N ASP A 253 -20.87 -9.80 -19.29
CA ASP A 253 -20.68 -10.26 -17.91
C ASP A 253 -19.53 -9.44 -17.30
N PHE A 254 -19.90 -8.61 -16.34
CA PHE A 254 -19.08 -7.58 -15.72
C PHE A 254 -18.29 -8.19 -14.55
N GLY A 255 -17.05 -7.74 -14.35
CA GLY A 255 -16.08 -8.18 -13.34
C GLY A 255 -16.44 -7.97 -11.86
N MET A 256 -17.69 -8.17 -11.49
CA MET A 256 -18.25 -8.12 -10.16
C MET A 256 -19.28 -9.24 -10.08
N SER A 257 -18.93 -10.34 -9.42
CA SER A 257 -19.86 -11.48 -9.32
C SER A 257 -21.24 -11.02 -8.83
N ALA A 258 -22.32 -11.65 -9.30
CA ALA A 258 -23.67 -11.34 -8.83
C ALA A 258 -23.81 -11.45 -7.29
N SER A 259 -22.94 -12.23 -6.63
CA SER A 259 -22.82 -12.30 -5.17
C SER A 259 -22.18 -11.06 -4.55
N PHE A 260 -21.30 -10.35 -5.23
CA PHE A 260 -20.75 -9.07 -4.76
C PHE A 260 -21.81 -7.96 -4.76
N ILE A 261 -22.58 -7.81 -5.84
CA ILE A 261 -23.58 -6.73 -5.95
C ILE A 261 -24.62 -6.84 -4.83
N LYS A 262 -24.98 -8.07 -4.43
CA LYS A 262 -25.94 -8.32 -3.35
C LYS A 262 -25.47 -7.90 -1.96
N ARG A 263 -24.15 -7.83 -1.73
CA ARG A 263 -23.55 -7.56 -0.41
C ARG A 263 -22.87 -6.20 -0.30
N ALA A 264 -22.75 -5.46 -1.40
CA ALA A 264 -22.18 -4.13 -1.40
C ALA A 264 -23.19 -3.12 -0.81
N PRO A 265 -22.73 -2.04 -0.15
CA PRO A 265 -23.62 -0.97 0.31
C PRO A 265 -24.44 -0.38 -0.84
N GLU A 266 -25.70 -0.01 -0.59
CA GLU A 266 -26.63 0.52 -1.60
C GLU A 266 -26.04 1.68 -2.44
N PRO A 267 -25.34 2.68 -1.85
CA PRO A 267 -24.68 3.72 -2.63
C PRO A 267 -23.65 3.17 -3.63
N VAL A 268 -22.96 2.08 -3.30
CA VAL A 268 -21.98 1.44 -4.18
C VAL A 268 -22.69 0.70 -5.32
N VAL A 269 -23.80 0.01 -5.03
CA VAL A 269 -24.64 -0.64 -6.05
C VAL A 269 -25.18 0.37 -7.05
N ASP A 270 -25.64 1.53 -6.58
CA ASP A 270 -26.10 2.63 -7.42
C ASP A 270 -24.99 3.20 -8.30
N ILE A 271 -23.79 3.38 -7.72
CA ILE A 271 -22.62 3.85 -8.46
C ILE A 271 -22.22 2.86 -9.56
N LEU A 272 -22.28 1.55 -9.29
CA LEU A 272 -21.96 0.52 -10.26
C LEU A 272 -23.04 0.38 -11.35
N SER A 273 -24.32 0.40 -10.99
CA SER A 273 -25.44 0.22 -11.94
C SER A 273 -25.62 1.39 -12.92
N SER A 274 -25.25 2.60 -12.50
CA SER A 274 -25.34 3.82 -13.31
C SER A 274 -24.13 4.05 -14.22
N HIS A 275 -23.03 3.33 -14.01
CA HIS A 275 -21.80 3.50 -14.76
C HIS A 275 -21.78 2.58 -15.99
N ARG A 276 -21.93 3.15 -17.19
CA ARG A 276 -21.65 2.43 -18.45
C ARG A 276 -20.14 2.36 -18.64
N HIS A 277 -19.57 1.17 -18.61
CA HIS A 277 -18.14 0.95 -18.80
C HIS A 277 -17.69 1.46 -20.19
N PRO A 278 -16.52 2.12 -20.31
CA PRO A 278 -15.84 2.26 -21.59
C PRO A 278 -15.50 0.85 -22.10
N SER A 279 -15.96 0.50 -23.30
CA SER A 279 -15.78 -0.80 -23.96
C SER A 279 -14.32 -1.29 -24.00
N ASP A 280 -13.36 -0.37 -23.92
CA ASP A 280 -11.97 -0.62 -24.33
C ASP A 280 -11.09 -1.20 -23.22
N ILE A 281 -11.54 -1.21 -21.96
CA ILE A 281 -10.76 -1.74 -20.82
C ILE A 281 -10.97 -3.25 -20.63
N HIS A 282 -12.04 -3.81 -21.23
CA HIS A 282 -12.53 -5.16 -20.93
C HIS A 282 -12.64 -6.12 -22.13
N GLU A 283 -12.21 -5.77 -23.35
CA GLU A 283 -12.23 -6.73 -24.47
C GLU A 283 -11.46 -8.02 -24.16
N ASP A 284 -10.43 -7.95 -23.31
CA ASP A 284 -9.63 -9.10 -22.82
C ASP A 284 -10.15 -9.70 -21.50
N CYS A 285 -11.21 -9.15 -20.90
CA CYS A 285 -11.77 -9.59 -19.62
C CYS A 285 -12.91 -10.61 -19.81
N LYS A 286 -12.90 -11.35 -20.93
CA LYS A 286 -13.84 -12.44 -21.23
C LYS A 286 -13.32 -13.74 -20.64
N LEU A 287 -13.30 -13.87 -19.31
CA LEU A 287 -13.09 -15.16 -18.66
C LEU A 287 -14.19 -15.38 -17.63
N PRO A 288 -14.72 -16.62 -17.52
CA PRO A 288 -15.79 -16.93 -16.59
C PRO A 288 -15.36 -16.60 -15.15
N HIS A 289 -16.21 -15.86 -14.44
CA HIS A 289 -16.09 -15.52 -13.02
C HIS A 289 -16.30 -16.75 -12.14
N ASN A 290 -15.35 -17.67 -12.21
CA ASN A 290 -15.13 -18.62 -11.16
C ASN A 290 -14.16 -17.95 -10.19
N HIS A 291 -14.64 -17.60 -8.98
CA HIS A 291 -13.80 -17.26 -7.81
C HIS A 291 -12.63 -18.26 -7.61
N ALA A 292 -12.82 -19.44 -8.19
CA ALA A 292 -11.94 -20.58 -8.43
C ALA A 292 -10.69 -20.33 -9.33
N GLY A 293 -10.59 -19.23 -10.09
CA GLY A 293 -9.46 -18.99 -11.00
C GLY A 293 -8.11 -18.69 -10.32
N SER A 294 -8.13 -18.25 -9.06
CA SER A 294 -6.94 -18.06 -8.21
C SER A 294 -6.68 -19.25 -7.29
N ILE A 295 -7.59 -20.22 -7.23
CA ILE A 295 -7.52 -21.40 -6.36
C ILE A 295 -6.94 -22.55 -7.18
N ASP A 296 -5.83 -23.11 -6.70
CA ASP A 296 -5.33 -24.37 -7.26
C ASP A 296 -6.20 -25.53 -6.76
N HIS A 297 -7.20 -25.91 -7.57
CA HIS A 297 -8.10 -27.02 -7.26
C HIS A 297 -7.40 -28.39 -7.21
N SER A 298 -6.13 -28.48 -7.63
CA SER A 298 -5.33 -29.68 -7.38
C SER A 298 -4.86 -29.79 -5.92
N VAL A 299 -4.92 -28.67 -5.17
CA VAL A 299 -4.47 -28.55 -3.78
C VAL A 299 -5.64 -28.42 -2.80
N LEU A 300 -6.72 -27.71 -3.18
CA LEU A 300 -7.86 -27.42 -2.30
C LEU A 300 -9.20 -27.70 -2.99
N SER A 301 -10.16 -28.26 -2.25
CA SER A 301 -11.57 -28.23 -2.67
C SER A 301 -12.19 -26.85 -2.46
N ASP A 302 -13.31 -26.57 -3.14
CA ASP A 302 -14.05 -25.31 -3.00
C ASP A 302 -14.52 -25.10 -1.55
N ASP A 303 -15.05 -26.15 -0.91
CA ASP A 303 -15.50 -26.12 0.48
C ASP A 303 -14.35 -25.79 1.44
N GLN A 304 -13.16 -26.32 1.17
CA GLN A 304 -11.95 -26.01 1.95
C GLN A 304 -11.49 -24.57 1.77
N ALA A 305 -11.52 -24.05 0.55
CA ALA A 305 -11.18 -22.66 0.28
C ALA A 305 -12.15 -21.70 0.98
N VAL A 306 -13.45 -22.00 0.95
CA VAL A 306 -14.48 -21.25 1.68
C VAL A 306 -14.25 -21.31 3.20
N ALA A 307 -13.98 -22.50 3.74
CA ALA A 307 -13.68 -22.67 5.16
C ALA A 307 -12.43 -21.88 5.59
N LEU A 308 -11.39 -21.85 4.76
CA LEU A 308 -10.18 -21.06 5.01
C LEU A 308 -10.50 -19.55 5.07
N ALA A 309 -11.26 -19.05 4.10
CA ALA A 309 -11.66 -17.64 4.03
C ALA A 309 -12.58 -17.20 5.19
N HIS A 310 -13.43 -18.08 5.71
CA HIS A 310 -14.33 -17.74 6.83
C HIS A 310 -13.65 -17.83 8.21
N SER A 311 -12.47 -18.45 8.31
CA SER A 311 -11.80 -18.59 9.60
C SER A 311 -11.26 -17.27 10.14
N GLN A 312 -11.88 -16.75 11.20
CA GLN A 312 -11.41 -15.56 11.91
C GLN A 312 -9.98 -15.71 12.47
N LEU A 313 -9.54 -16.94 12.73
CA LEU A 313 -8.19 -17.23 13.23
C LEU A 313 -7.10 -17.01 12.15
N LEU A 314 -7.50 -17.00 10.87
CA LEU A 314 -6.61 -16.89 9.72
C LEU A 314 -6.74 -15.54 8.98
N ALA A 315 -7.74 -14.73 9.35
CA ALA A 315 -8.10 -13.50 8.65
C ALA A 315 -7.20 -12.29 9.00
N SER A 316 -6.54 -12.28 10.16
CA SER A 316 -5.64 -11.18 10.56
C SER A 316 -4.50 -10.99 9.54
N ALA A 317 -4.14 -9.74 9.24
CA ALA A 317 -3.05 -9.40 8.31
C ALA A 317 -1.74 -10.07 8.73
N GLU A 318 -1.42 -10.01 10.03
CA GLU A 318 -0.32 -10.77 10.63
C GLU A 318 -0.85 -11.79 11.63
N PRO A 319 -0.13 -12.91 11.86
CA PRO A 319 -0.61 -13.97 12.75
C PRO A 319 -0.88 -13.41 14.16
N ALA A 320 -2.11 -13.59 14.64
CA ALA A 320 -2.51 -13.18 15.99
C ALA A 320 -2.25 -14.26 17.06
N HIS A 321 -2.00 -15.49 16.63
CA HIS A 321 -1.83 -16.66 17.51
C HIS A 321 -0.54 -17.43 17.20
N GLY A 322 -0.11 -18.25 18.15
CA GLY A 322 1.07 -19.11 18.02
C GLY A 322 2.37 -18.43 18.45
N LYS A 323 3.49 -19.14 18.20
CA LYS A 323 4.83 -18.73 18.69
C LYS A 323 5.28 -17.37 18.13
N TYR A 324 5.16 -17.15 16.82
CA TYR A 324 5.70 -15.95 16.17
C TYR A 324 4.90 -14.69 16.50
N ALA A 325 3.56 -14.79 16.55
CA ALA A 325 2.68 -13.73 17.04
C ALA A 325 3.09 -13.23 18.43
N LYS A 326 3.32 -14.16 19.36
CA LYS A 326 3.79 -13.83 20.71
C LYS A 326 5.17 -13.21 20.72
N MET A 327 6.10 -13.68 19.88
CA MET A 327 7.43 -13.08 19.78
C MET A 327 7.34 -11.60 19.38
N ALA A 328 6.48 -11.27 18.40
CA ALA A 328 6.27 -9.89 17.95
C ALA A 328 5.60 -9.01 19.01
N ASN A 329 4.56 -9.51 19.70
CA ASN A 329 3.81 -8.74 20.70
C ASN A 329 4.48 -8.70 22.09
N HIS A 330 5.34 -9.67 22.42
CA HIS A 330 6.07 -9.67 23.70
C HIS A 330 7.17 -8.59 23.74
N GLN A 331 7.74 -8.21 22.59
CA GLN A 331 8.63 -7.05 22.49
C GLN A 331 7.91 -5.78 22.96
N TYR A 332 6.65 -5.58 22.54
CA TYR A 332 5.81 -4.48 22.99
C TYR A 332 5.56 -4.49 24.50
N SER A 333 5.22 -5.65 25.08
CA SER A 333 4.99 -5.76 26.53
C SER A 333 6.23 -5.38 27.36
N ARG A 334 7.43 -5.75 26.91
CA ARG A 334 8.69 -5.40 27.60
C ARG A 334 9.04 -3.91 27.50
N GLU A 335 8.75 -3.28 26.36
CA GLU A 335 9.10 -1.88 26.13
C GLU A 335 8.14 -0.90 26.82
N LEU A 336 6.96 -1.36 27.23
CA LEU A 336 6.06 -0.64 28.13
C LEU A 336 6.53 -0.64 29.60
N GLU A 337 7.51 -1.48 29.99
CA GLU A 337 8.06 -1.43 31.35
C GLU A 337 8.88 -0.15 31.55
N PRO A 338 8.57 0.68 32.56
CA PRO A 338 9.23 1.97 32.74
C PRO A 338 10.73 1.78 33.02
N PRO A 339 11.62 2.59 32.42
CA PRO A 339 13.04 2.55 32.75
C PRO A 339 13.23 3.15 34.15
N PHE A 340 13.83 2.37 35.07
CA PHE A 340 14.17 2.69 36.47
C PHE A 340 13.06 2.58 37.54
N THR A 341 13.07 1.47 38.28
CA THR A 341 12.94 1.48 39.74
C THR A 341 14.20 0.91 40.38
N ALA A 342 15.22 1.75 40.52
CA ALA A 342 16.16 1.65 41.62
C ALA A 342 15.61 2.52 42.76
N ILE A 343 15.08 1.90 43.82
CA ILE A 343 15.17 2.27 45.25
C ILE A 343 14.31 1.27 46.06
N MET A 344 15.03 0.45 46.83
CA MET A 344 14.72 -0.13 48.15
C MET A 344 13.38 -0.80 48.48
N ASN A 345 13.52 -2.07 48.89
CA ASN A 345 12.93 -2.72 50.06
C ASN A 345 11.43 -2.49 50.35
N SER A 346 10.63 -3.49 50.00
CA SER A 346 9.88 -4.23 51.03
C SER A 346 9.49 -5.60 50.47
N GLU A 347 9.75 -6.63 51.26
CA GLU A 347 9.22 -7.97 51.05
C GLU A 347 7.68 -7.89 51.09
N VAL A 348 7.04 -8.11 49.95
CA VAL A 348 5.61 -8.38 49.90
C VAL A 348 5.41 -9.69 49.16
N SER A 349 4.78 -10.61 49.87
CA SER A 349 4.39 -11.96 49.49
C SER A 349 3.77 -12.03 48.09
N ARG A 350 4.30 -12.94 47.26
CA ARG A 350 3.65 -13.41 46.03
C ARG A 350 2.43 -14.24 46.41
N ASP A 351 1.26 -13.61 46.40
CA ASP A 351 0.00 -14.32 46.22
C ASP A 351 -0.24 -14.45 44.72
N GLU A 352 0.12 -15.60 44.15
CA GLU A 352 -0.20 -15.99 42.78
C GLU A 352 -1.66 -16.43 42.69
N THR A 353 -2.57 -15.49 42.46
CA THR A 353 -3.91 -15.78 41.93
C THR A 353 -4.40 -14.69 40.97
N THR A 354 -3.75 -14.62 39.81
CA THR A 354 -4.38 -14.08 38.59
C THR A 354 -4.40 -15.19 37.57
N GLN A 355 -5.61 -15.61 37.18
CA GLN A 355 -5.86 -16.58 36.10
C GLN A 355 -5.05 -16.20 34.85
N ALA A 356 -3.95 -16.89 34.62
CA ALA A 356 -3.27 -16.87 33.34
C ALA A 356 -4.24 -17.42 32.30
N LYS A 357 -4.69 -16.58 31.36
CA LYS A 357 -5.35 -17.05 30.13
C LYS A 357 -4.47 -18.15 29.54
N ASP A 358 -5.02 -19.35 29.33
CA ASP A 358 -4.31 -20.50 28.77
C ASP A 358 -3.48 -20.08 27.54
N ILE A 359 -2.15 -20.11 27.71
CA ILE A 359 -1.20 -19.60 26.72
C ILE A 359 -1.03 -20.68 25.63
N SER A 360 -2.00 -20.85 24.73
CA SER A 360 -1.86 -21.80 23.61
C SER A 360 -0.77 -21.33 22.64
N PHE A 361 0.26 -22.15 22.42
CA PHE A 361 1.31 -21.95 21.42
C PHE A 361 0.97 -22.58 20.07
N ASP A 362 -0.26 -23.06 19.91
CA ASP A 362 -0.69 -23.75 18.71
C ASP A 362 -0.64 -22.80 17.50
N PRO A 363 -0.19 -23.29 16.34
CA PRO A 363 -0.28 -22.55 15.07
C PRO A 363 -1.71 -22.09 14.76
N PRO A 364 -1.89 -20.95 14.07
CA PRO A 364 -3.23 -20.46 13.69
C PRO A 364 -4.07 -21.49 12.94
N LEU A 365 -3.50 -22.19 11.95
CA LEU A 365 -4.20 -23.24 11.21
C LEU A 365 -4.63 -24.40 12.12
N SER A 366 -3.77 -24.82 13.05
CA SER A 366 -4.10 -25.88 14.00
C SER A 366 -5.24 -25.49 14.95
N LEU A 367 -5.34 -24.21 15.32
CA LEU A 367 -6.48 -23.71 16.08
C LEU A 367 -7.76 -23.68 15.23
N ALA A 368 -7.65 -23.33 13.95
CA ALA A 368 -8.77 -23.33 13.02
C ALA A 368 -9.31 -24.75 12.75
N GLN A 369 -8.41 -25.72 12.58
CA GLN A 369 -8.73 -27.15 12.43
C GLN A 369 -9.52 -27.72 13.61
N LYS A 370 -9.23 -27.25 14.84
CA LYS A 370 -10.02 -27.63 16.02
C LYS A 370 -11.47 -27.12 15.99
N LYS A 371 -11.76 -26.09 15.19
CA LYS A 371 -13.09 -25.48 15.08
C LYS A 371 -13.86 -25.93 13.85
N ASP A 372 -13.16 -26.30 12.78
CA ASP A 372 -13.76 -26.71 11.51
C ASP A 372 -13.00 -27.88 10.90
N SER A 373 -13.65 -29.04 10.84
CA SER A 373 -13.08 -30.27 10.28
C SER A 373 -12.87 -30.22 8.77
N LEU A 374 -13.48 -29.27 8.04
CA LEU A 374 -13.15 -29.06 6.63
C LEU A 374 -11.68 -28.66 6.45
N LEU A 375 -11.09 -28.02 7.46
CA LEU A 375 -9.69 -27.60 7.45
C LEU A 375 -8.71 -28.75 7.78
N ASP A 376 -9.22 -29.96 8.07
CA ASP A 376 -8.36 -31.12 8.30
C ASP A 376 -7.54 -31.44 7.03
N ASN A 377 -6.27 -31.77 7.23
CA ASN A 377 -5.30 -32.08 6.17
C ASN A 377 -4.92 -30.93 5.23
N ILE A 378 -5.34 -29.69 5.52
CA ILE A 378 -4.79 -28.51 4.83
C ILE A 378 -3.30 -28.42 5.11
N ASP A 379 -2.50 -28.31 4.05
CA ASP A 379 -1.06 -28.12 4.15
C ASP A 379 -0.74 -26.65 4.51
N PRO A 380 -0.18 -26.36 5.71
CA PRO A 380 0.23 -25.01 6.08
C PRO A 380 1.42 -24.49 5.26
N ALA A 381 2.18 -25.36 4.61
CA ALA A 381 3.31 -24.99 3.78
C ALA A 381 2.93 -24.62 2.34
N SER A 382 1.69 -24.85 1.93
CA SER A 382 1.20 -24.50 0.61
C SER A 382 0.85 -23.02 0.51
N TYR A 383 1.41 -22.34 -0.50
CA TYR A 383 1.05 -20.95 -0.78
C TYR A 383 -0.42 -20.83 -1.20
N ALA A 384 -0.96 -21.83 -1.91
CA ALA A 384 -2.37 -21.84 -2.32
C ALA A 384 -3.33 -21.87 -1.11
N SER A 385 -3.00 -22.60 -0.04
CA SER A 385 -3.74 -22.60 1.22
C SER A 385 -3.78 -21.21 1.86
N PHE A 386 -2.64 -20.52 1.90
CA PHE A 386 -2.57 -19.15 2.41
C PHE A 386 -3.35 -18.18 1.54
N LEU A 387 -3.18 -18.25 0.20
CA LEU A 387 -3.90 -17.41 -0.75
C LEU A 387 -5.43 -17.55 -0.61
N ALA A 388 -5.93 -18.78 -0.44
CA ALA A 388 -7.35 -19.06 -0.25
C ALA A 388 -7.92 -18.53 1.09
N SER A 389 -7.09 -18.38 2.12
CA SER A 389 -7.53 -17.78 3.40
C SER A 389 -7.78 -16.27 3.34
N ARG A 390 -7.31 -15.62 2.27
CA ARG A 390 -7.47 -14.18 2.03
C ARG A 390 -7.94 -13.91 0.60
N PRO A 391 -9.16 -14.34 0.22
CA PRO A 391 -9.64 -14.20 -1.15
C PRO A 391 -9.73 -12.73 -1.59
N ASP A 392 -9.77 -12.48 -2.91
CA ASP A 392 -9.92 -11.14 -3.52
C ASP A 392 -11.11 -10.35 -2.94
N ASN A 393 -12.14 -11.09 -2.52
CA ASN A 393 -13.36 -10.53 -1.99
C ASN A 393 -13.19 -9.83 -0.62
N PHE A 394 -12.06 -10.04 0.09
CA PHE A 394 -11.73 -9.25 1.28
C PHE A 394 -11.40 -7.81 0.90
N GLU A 395 -10.62 -7.64 -0.18
CA GLU A 395 -10.27 -6.32 -0.68
C GLU A 395 -11.50 -5.60 -1.23
N THR A 396 -12.30 -6.25 -2.06
CA THR A 396 -13.48 -5.60 -2.65
C THR A 396 -14.52 -5.21 -1.62
N THR A 397 -14.69 -5.98 -0.53
CA THR A 397 -15.58 -5.61 0.59
C THR A 397 -15.12 -4.35 1.29
N ALA A 398 -13.85 -4.31 1.71
CA ALA A 398 -13.30 -3.15 2.41
C ALA A 398 -13.35 -1.89 1.54
N ILE A 399 -13.02 -2.01 0.25
CA ILE A 399 -13.05 -0.90 -0.69
C ILE A 399 -14.48 -0.40 -0.91
N ALA A 400 -15.47 -1.28 -0.96
CA ALA A 400 -16.87 -0.87 -1.05
C ALA A 400 -17.30 -0.03 0.17
N GLU A 401 -16.93 -0.43 1.39
CA GLU A 401 -17.22 0.35 2.59
C GLU A 401 -16.48 1.69 2.63
N ILE A 402 -15.24 1.74 2.14
CA ILE A 402 -14.48 2.98 2.02
C ILE A 402 -15.15 3.92 1.01
N ILE A 403 -15.62 3.41 -0.13
CA ILE A 403 -16.38 4.17 -1.12
C ILE A 403 -17.68 4.69 -0.49
N ASN A 404 -18.41 3.84 0.23
CA ASN A 404 -19.61 4.22 0.96
C ASN A 404 -19.34 5.39 1.92
N CYS A 405 -18.29 5.33 2.73
CA CYS A 405 -17.86 6.43 3.59
C CYS A 405 -17.53 7.71 2.78
N SER A 406 -16.85 7.55 1.63
CA SER A 406 -16.49 8.67 0.74
C SER A 406 -17.72 9.41 0.20
N THR A 407 -18.83 8.71 -0.07
CA THR A 407 -20.07 9.36 -0.52
C THR A 407 -20.67 10.30 0.52
N GLN A 408 -20.42 10.05 1.81
CA GLN A 408 -20.98 10.83 2.91
C GLN A 408 -20.20 12.13 3.17
N GLU A 409 -18.88 12.12 2.93
CA GLU A 409 -18.00 13.28 3.12
C GLU A 409 -16.98 13.37 1.96
N PRO A 410 -17.42 13.79 0.75
CA PRO A 410 -16.59 13.79 -0.46
C PRO A 410 -15.50 14.88 -0.47
N SER A 411 -15.34 15.63 0.63
CA SER A 411 -14.27 16.64 0.77
C SER A 411 -12.95 16.05 1.28
N VAL A 412 -12.95 14.84 1.81
CA VAL A 412 -11.77 14.19 2.40
C VAL A 412 -11.21 13.15 1.42
N PRO A 413 -9.96 13.32 0.93
CA PRO A 413 -9.33 12.33 0.08
C PRO A 413 -9.10 11.01 0.81
N LEU A 414 -9.51 9.92 0.18
CA LEU A 414 -9.27 8.56 0.65
C LEU A 414 -8.29 7.85 -0.29
N HIS A 415 -7.45 6.99 0.27
CA HIS A 415 -6.41 6.29 -0.47
C HIS A 415 -6.39 4.80 -0.12
N ILE A 416 -6.52 3.94 -1.12
CA ILE A 416 -6.37 2.50 -0.95
C ILE A 416 -4.88 2.17 -1.10
N VAL A 417 -4.26 1.73 -0.01
CA VAL A 417 -2.85 1.31 -0.07
C VAL A 417 -2.72 -0.07 -0.70
N HIS A 418 -1.54 -0.38 -1.25
CA HIS A 418 -1.11 -1.73 -1.67
C HIS A 418 -2.22 -2.58 -2.33
N LEU A 419 -2.96 -2.00 -3.30
CA LEU A 419 -4.05 -2.69 -4.01
C LEU A 419 -3.48 -3.91 -4.76
N ALA A 420 -3.91 -5.11 -4.36
CA ALA A 420 -3.36 -6.34 -4.88
C ALA A 420 -4.31 -7.07 -5.82
N THR A 421 -5.63 -6.86 -5.71
CA THR A 421 -6.61 -7.47 -6.61
C THR A 421 -7.05 -6.55 -7.74
N HIS A 422 -7.11 -7.10 -8.96
CA HIS A 422 -7.73 -6.44 -10.10
C HIS A 422 -9.26 -6.36 -9.97
N GLU A 423 -9.89 -7.22 -9.16
CA GLU A 423 -11.36 -7.21 -8.97
C GLU A 423 -11.86 -5.92 -8.32
N ALA A 424 -10.97 -5.19 -7.64
CA ALA A 424 -11.27 -3.89 -7.07
C ALA A 424 -11.22 -2.74 -8.09
N VAL A 425 -10.61 -2.94 -9.26
CA VAL A 425 -10.43 -1.87 -10.27
C VAL A 425 -11.76 -1.29 -10.77
N PRO A 426 -12.83 -2.09 -11.04
CA PRO A 426 -14.16 -1.56 -11.36
C PRO A 426 -14.73 -0.62 -10.27
N LEU A 427 -14.54 -0.95 -8.98
CA LEU A 427 -14.98 -0.10 -7.86
C LEU A 427 -14.28 1.26 -7.89
N ILE A 428 -12.95 1.26 -8.08
CA ILE A 428 -12.16 2.50 -8.17
C ILE A 428 -12.59 3.32 -9.39
N SER A 429 -12.81 2.67 -10.54
CA SER A 429 -13.30 3.34 -11.75
C SER A 429 -14.64 4.02 -11.53
N ALA A 430 -15.61 3.30 -10.94
CA ALA A 430 -16.95 3.82 -10.72
C ALA A 430 -16.96 4.96 -9.69
N ALA A 431 -16.16 4.86 -8.63
CA ALA A 431 -15.96 5.95 -7.66
C ALA A 431 -15.38 7.21 -8.31
N LYS A 432 -14.34 7.06 -9.15
CA LYS A 432 -13.74 8.18 -9.90
C LYS A 432 -14.72 8.81 -10.88
N ALA A 433 -15.55 8.01 -11.55
CA ALA A 433 -16.58 8.52 -12.45
C ALA A 433 -17.64 9.39 -11.76
N ARG A 434 -17.79 9.22 -10.43
CA ARG A 434 -18.63 10.06 -9.56
C ARG A 434 -17.86 11.22 -8.92
N ASN A 435 -16.61 11.46 -9.33
CA ASN A 435 -15.70 12.45 -8.76
C ASN A 435 -15.45 12.29 -7.25
N LEU A 436 -15.60 11.07 -6.72
CA LEU A 436 -15.18 10.79 -5.34
C LEU A 436 -13.65 10.91 -5.26
N PRO A 437 -13.10 11.52 -4.19
CA PRO A 437 -11.67 11.76 -4.05
C PRO A 437 -10.93 10.49 -3.60
N ILE A 438 -11.06 9.42 -4.38
CA ILE A 438 -10.45 8.11 -4.12
C ILE A 438 -9.26 7.89 -5.05
N SER A 439 -8.16 7.45 -4.46
CA SER A 439 -6.93 7.07 -5.15
C SER A 439 -6.47 5.69 -4.68
N ALA A 440 -5.60 5.05 -5.46
CA ALA A 440 -5.02 3.77 -5.10
C ALA A 440 -3.55 3.72 -5.51
N GLU A 441 -2.74 3.06 -4.69
CA GLU A 441 -1.39 2.63 -5.02
C GLU A 441 -1.34 1.10 -5.16
N THR A 442 -0.32 0.59 -5.84
CA THR A 442 0.05 -0.83 -5.80
C THR A 442 1.54 -0.96 -5.49
N CYS A 443 2.05 -2.18 -5.36
CA CYS A 443 3.42 -2.43 -4.91
C CYS A 443 4.27 -3.08 -6.01
N PHE A 444 5.58 -2.89 -5.94
CA PHE A 444 6.52 -3.53 -6.88
C PHE A 444 6.30 -5.05 -6.97
N HIS A 445 6.03 -5.71 -5.84
CA HIS A 445 5.82 -7.15 -5.78
C HIS A 445 4.52 -7.62 -6.44
N TYR A 446 3.44 -6.83 -6.42
CA TYR A 446 2.22 -7.16 -7.17
C TYR A 446 2.35 -6.96 -8.68
N LEU A 447 3.37 -6.22 -9.11
CA LEU A 447 3.71 -5.99 -10.52
C LEU A 447 4.80 -6.93 -11.04
N SER A 448 5.58 -7.58 -10.17
CA SER A 448 6.70 -8.44 -10.54
C SER A 448 6.55 -9.92 -10.18
N LEU A 449 5.84 -10.24 -9.09
CA LEU A 449 5.70 -11.60 -8.58
C LEU A 449 4.32 -12.17 -8.92
N SER A 450 4.19 -13.49 -8.92
CA SER A 450 2.91 -14.17 -9.15
C SER A 450 2.81 -15.45 -8.33
N ALA A 451 1.61 -15.77 -7.87
CA ALA A 451 1.32 -16.91 -6.99
C ALA A 451 1.86 -18.24 -7.53
N GLU A 452 1.74 -18.46 -8.85
CA GLU A 452 2.13 -19.71 -9.52
C GLU A 452 3.65 -19.97 -9.47
N LYS A 453 4.46 -18.95 -9.15
CA LYS A 453 5.92 -19.05 -9.05
C LYS A 453 6.41 -19.17 -7.60
N ILE A 454 5.51 -19.12 -6.62
CA ILE A 454 5.87 -19.23 -5.20
C ILE A 454 5.79 -20.70 -4.80
N SER A 455 6.96 -21.29 -4.54
CA SER A 455 7.05 -22.67 -4.07
C SER A 455 6.54 -22.81 -2.63
N ASN A 456 6.11 -24.02 -2.28
CA ASN A 456 5.78 -24.37 -0.89
C ASN A 456 6.96 -24.09 0.05
N CYS A 457 6.64 -23.80 1.31
CA CYS A 457 7.57 -23.39 2.37
C CYS A 457 8.27 -22.03 2.17
N CYS A 458 8.08 -21.33 1.05
CA CYS A 458 8.76 -20.06 0.78
C CYS A 458 8.08 -18.86 1.46
N THR A 459 8.03 -18.86 2.79
CA THR A 459 7.34 -17.85 3.61
C THR A 459 7.93 -16.44 3.53
N HIS A 460 9.12 -16.27 2.96
CA HIS A 460 9.69 -14.96 2.65
C HIS A 460 8.92 -14.21 1.53
N PHE A 461 8.01 -14.88 0.81
CA PHE A 461 7.04 -14.26 -0.10
C PHE A 461 5.72 -13.85 0.56
N LYS A 462 5.49 -14.21 1.84
CA LYS A 462 4.25 -13.87 2.53
C LYS A 462 4.10 -12.36 2.67
N CYS A 463 2.97 -11.82 2.23
CA CYS A 463 2.49 -10.47 2.55
C CYS A 463 0.96 -10.46 2.53
N CYS A 464 0.37 -9.38 3.06
CA CYS A 464 -1.07 -9.16 3.10
C CYS A 464 -1.38 -7.74 2.60
N PRO A 465 -2.19 -7.57 1.54
CA PRO A 465 -2.85 -8.63 0.77
C PRO A 465 -1.86 -9.59 0.06
N PRO A 466 -2.22 -10.85 -0.19
CA PRO A 466 -1.29 -11.82 -0.76
C PRO A 466 -0.98 -11.56 -2.25
N ILE A 467 0.21 -11.98 -2.70
CA ILE A 467 0.56 -11.99 -4.12
C ILE A 467 -0.43 -12.89 -4.87
N ARG A 468 -1.10 -12.33 -5.87
CA ARG A 468 -2.11 -13.00 -6.69
C ARG A 468 -1.51 -13.64 -7.96
N THR A 469 -2.38 -14.17 -8.81
CA THR A 469 -2.02 -14.84 -10.06
C THR A 469 -1.32 -13.94 -11.09
N GLU A 470 -0.65 -14.56 -12.06
CA GLU A 470 -0.05 -13.90 -13.22
C GLU A 470 -1.08 -13.06 -14.00
N ASN A 471 -2.30 -13.56 -14.13
CA ASN A 471 -3.38 -12.83 -14.80
C ASN A 471 -3.73 -11.54 -14.05
N ASN A 472 -3.89 -11.64 -12.71
CA ASN A 472 -4.13 -10.48 -11.86
C ASN A 472 -3.00 -9.44 -12.01
N ARG A 473 -1.74 -9.87 -11.95
CA ARG A 473 -0.57 -9.00 -12.15
C ARG A 473 -0.65 -8.21 -13.46
N ARG A 474 -1.00 -8.86 -14.57
CA ARG A 474 -1.16 -8.19 -15.88
C ARG A 474 -2.28 -7.16 -15.88
N LEU A 475 -3.39 -7.45 -15.20
CA LEU A 475 -4.52 -6.54 -15.09
C LEU A 475 -4.19 -5.32 -14.19
N LEU A 476 -3.37 -5.48 -13.15
CA LEU A 476 -2.84 -4.35 -12.38
C LEU A 476 -1.95 -3.43 -13.23
N TRP A 477 -1.10 -3.97 -14.11
CA TRP A 477 -0.34 -3.17 -15.07
C TRP A 477 -1.24 -2.36 -16.01
N LYS A 478 -2.33 -2.97 -16.51
CA LYS A 478 -3.34 -2.25 -17.31
C LYS A 478 -4.03 -1.14 -16.50
N ALA A 479 -4.42 -1.43 -15.26
CA ALA A 479 -5.04 -0.46 -14.37
C ALA A 479 -4.11 0.74 -14.08
N LEU A 480 -2.80 0.49 -13.91
CA LEU A 480 -1.77 1.52 -13.75
C LEU A 480 -1.64 2.41 -15.00
N ARG A 481 -1.58 1.81 -16.20
CA ARG A 481 -1.56 2.55 -17.48
C ARG A 481 -2.82 3.35 -17.76
N SER A 482 -3.98 2.88 -17.30
CA SER A 482 -5.24 3.60 -17.41
C SER A 482 -5.38 4.78 -16.42
N GLY A 483 -4.44 4.92 -15.47
CA GLY A 483 -4.52 5.93 -14.41
C GLY A 483 -5.55 5.64 -13.32
N LEU A 484 -6.10 4.42 -13.27
CA LEU A 484 -6.99 3.97 -12.18
C LEU A 484 -6.18 3.76 -10.90
N ILE A 485 -5.04 3.10 -11.00
CA ILE A 485 -3.98 3.10 -9.99
C ILE A 485 -2.99 4.19 -10.39
N THR A 486 -2.54 5.02 -9.44
CA THR A 486 -1.74 6.22 -9.75
C THR A 486 -0.31 6.16 -9.27
N THR A 487 -0.02 5.35 -8.26
CA THR A 487 1.28 5.30 -7.58
C THR A 487 1.76 3.87 -7.40
N VAL A 488 3.09 3.70 -7.41
CA VAL A 488 3.74 2.41 -7.11
C VAL A 488 4.77 2.63 -6.01
N VAL A 489 4.70 1.82 -4.96
CA VAL A 489 5.50 1.94 -3.72
C VAL A 489 6.13 0.59 -3.35
N SER A 490 7.01 0.56 -2.34
CA SER A 490 7.63 -0.71 -1.93
C SER A 490 6.75 -1.55 -1.02
N ASP A 491 6.03 -0.90 -0.09
CA ASP A 491 5.51 -1.53 1.13
C ASP A 491 6.60 -2.37 1.81
N HIS A 492 7.79 -1.74 1.94
CA HIS A 492 8.93 -2.37 2.58
C HIS A 492 8.60 -2.65 4.04
N SER A 493 8.37 -3.93 4.33
CA SER A 493 7.87 -4.44 5.60
C SER A 493 8.78 -5.55 6.15
N PRO A 494 10.01 -5.22 6.58
CA PRO A 494 10.95 -6.19 7.13
C PRO A 494 10.57 -6.62 8.55
N CYS A 495 10.94 -7.84 8.91
CA CYS A 495 10.93 -8.37 10.27
C CYS A 495 12.21 -9.18 10.50
N THR A 496 12.44 -9.66 11.72
CA THR A 496 13.57 -10.57 11.95
C THR A 496 13.37 -11.90 11.18
N PRO A 497 14.44 -12.56 10.71
CA PRO A 497 14.33 -13.81 9.95
C PRO A 497 13.60 -14.93 10.69
N GLU A 498 13.69 -14.97 12.02
CA GLU A 498 13.01 -15.97 12.85
C GLU A 498 11.49 -15.88 12.69
N LEU A 499 10.95 -14.67 12.59
CA LEU A 499 9.51 -14.43 12.44
C LEU A 499 8.99 -14.89 11.07
N LYS A 500 9.85 -14.99 10.05
CA LYS A 500 9.47 -15.59 8.77
C LYS A 500 9.28 -17.11 8.85
N GLY A 501 9.75 -17.77 9.91
CA GLY A 501 9.50 -19.21 10.10
C GLY A 501 10.02 -20.11 8.99
N LEU A 502 11.12 -19.71 8.31
CA LEU A 502 11.66 -20.38 7.12
C LEU A 502 11.92 -21.88 7.30
N GLU A 503 12.31 -22.31 8.51
CA GLU A 503 12.57 -23.72 8.82
C GLU A 503 11.32 -24.60 8.72
N LYS A 504 10.17 -24.07 9.15
CA LYS A 504 8.89 -24.79 9.10
C LYS A 504 8.14 -24.56 7.81
N GLY A 505 8.31 -23.39 7.19
CA GLY A 505 7.62 -23.03 5.96
C GLY A 505 6.11 -22.81 6.11
N ASP A 506 5.60 -22.68 7.34
CA ASP A 506 4.17 -22.49 7.62
C ASP A 506 3.73 -21.04 7.33
N PHE A 507 2.98 -20.85 6.25
CA PHE A 507 2.48 -19.53 5.83
C PHE A 507 1.47 -18.94 6.82
N PHE A 508 0.71 -19.73 7.56
CA PHE A 508 -0.26 -19.19 8.52
C PHE A 508 0.44 -18.66 9.78
N SER A 509 1.54 -19.30 10.19
CA SER A 509 2.32 -18.90 11.36
C SER A 509 3.35 -17.81 11.07
N ALA A 510 3.93 -17.76 9.86
CA ALA A 510 4.98 -16.82 9.51
C ALA A 510 4.50 -15.35 9.54
N TRP A 511 5.38 -14.42 9.86
CA TRP A 511 5.14 -12.99 9.67
C TRP A 511 5.22 -12.60 8.19
N GLY A 512 4.28 -11.80 7.72
CA GLY A 512 4.17 -11.24 6.38
C GLY A 512 5.05 -10.02 6.17
N GLY A 513 5.02 -9.45 4.96
CA GLY A 513 5.81 -8.28 4.57
C GLY A 513 7.01 -8.60 3.68
N ILE A 514 7.20 -7.80 2.63
CA ILE A 514 8.28 -8.01 1.65
C ILE A 514 9.33 -6.92 1.79
N SER A 515 10.59 -7.32 1.99
CA SER A 515 11.72 -6.40 1.96
C SER A 515 12.13 -6.10 0.51
N SER A 516 11.81 -4.91 -0.01
CA SER A 516 12.17 -4.52 -1.39
C SER A 516 12.76 -3.12 -1.55
N LEU A 517 12.95 -2.39 -0.45
CA LEU A 517 13.49 -1.02 -0.48
C LEU A 517 14.87 -1.01 -1.13
N GLY A 518 15.02 -0.18 -2.16
CA GLY A 518 16.23 -0.12 -2.98
C GLY A 518 16.15 -0.87 -4.32
N PHE A 519 15.11 -1.68 -4.56
CA PHE A 519 14.97 -2.42 -5.82
C PHE A 519 13.92 -1.87 -6.78
N GLY A 520 13.06 -0.95 -6.31
CA GLY A 520 11.87 -0.49 -7.04
C GLY A 520 12.14 -0.05 -8.48
N LEU A 521 13.13 0.82 -8.71
CA LEU A 521 13.46 1.30 -10.05
C LEU A 521 13.88 0.15 -10.99
N SER A 522 14.76 -0.73 -10.51
CA SER A 522 15.27 -1.88 -11.26
C SER A 522 14.18 -2.92 -11.54
N ILE A 523 13.28 -3.17 -10.57
CA ILE A 523 12.12 -4.05 -10.74
C ILE A 523 11.19 -3.48 -11.82
N MET A 524 10.82 -2.20 -11.71
CA MET A 524 9.91 -1.56 -12.67
C MET A 524 10.50 -1.51 -14.08
N HIS A 525 11.79 -1.23 -14.22
CA HIS A 525 12.48 -1.25 -15.50
C HIS A 525 12.52 -2.67 -16.10
N THR A 526 12.89 -3.67 -15.30
CA THR A 526 13.01 -5.07 -15.74
C THR A 526 11.67 -5.67 -16.15
N GLU A 527 10.64 -5.53 -15.32
CA GLU A 527 9.33 -6.12 -15.59
C GLU A 527 8.54 -5.30 -16.59
N GLY A 528 8.63 -3.97 -16.53
CA GLY A 528 7.99 -3.07 -17.48
C GLY A 528 8.51 -3.22 -18.91
N ALA A 529 9.79 -3.59 -19.08
CA ALA A 529 10.37 -3.88 -20.39
C ALA A 529 9.74 -5.11 -21.08
N LYS A 530 9.09 -6.01 -20.33
CA LYS A 530 8.44 -7.22 -20.85
C LYS A 530 7.01 -6.97 -21.36
N LEU A 531 6.46 -5.78 -21.10
CA LEU A 531 5.11 -5.41 -21.56
C LEU A 531 5.13 -4.97 -23.02
N ASP A 532 3.94 -4.97 -23.64
CA ASP A 532 3.73 -4.45 -25.00
C ASP A 532 2.65 -3.34 -24.99
N PRO A 533 2.98 -2.09 -25.34
CA PRO A 533 4.35 -1.59 -25.51
C PRO A 533 5.16 -1.67 -24.20
N PRO A 534 6.50 -1.63 -24.23
CA PRO A 534 7.32 -1.56 -23.03
C PRO A 534 7.06 -0.30 -22.21
N VAL A 535 7.19 -0.39 -20.88
CA VAL A 535 7.08 0.76 -19.98
C VAL A 535 8.29 1.66 -20.15
N THR A 536 8.05 2.96 -20.21
CA THR A 536 9.08 4.00 -20.31
C THR A 536 9.56 4.47 -18.94
N LEU A 537 10.79 4.99 -18.86
CA LEU A 537 11.28 5.64 -17.62
C LEU A 537 10.45 6.87 -17.24
N LYS A 538 9.78 7.51 -18.20
CA LYS A 538 8.83 8.59 -17.94
C LYS A 538 7.63 8.09 -17.15
N GLU A 539 7.01 6.98 -17.56
CA GLU A 539 5.92 6.34 -16.81
C GLU A 539 6.38 5.92 -15.41
N ILE A 540 7.56 5.31 -15.28
CA ILE A 540 8.11 4.91 -13.97
C ILE A 540 8.29 6.14 -13.05
N SER A 541 8.88 7.23 -13.56
CA SER A 541 9.05 8.47 -12.79
C SER A 541 7.71 9.14 -12.45
N GLU A 542 6.71 9.03 -13.34
CA GLU A 542 5.36 9.51 -13.06
C GLU A 542 4.72 8.76 -11.90
N TRP A 543 4.78 7.42 -11.90
CA TRP A 543 4.18 6.59 -10.85
C TRP A 543 4.96 6.58 -9.52
N CYS A 544 6.29 6.62 -9.57
CA CYS A 544 7.16 6.40 -8.41
C CYS A 544 7.84 7.69 -7.89
N SER A 545 7.71 8.82 -8.59
CA SER A 545 8.27 10.11 -8.16
C SER A 545 7.20 11.18 -8.09
N TRP A 546 6.60 11.55 -9.21
CA TRP A 546 5.69 12.70 -9.27
C TRP A 546 4.36 12.42 -8.57
N ASN A 547 3.69 11.32 -8.90
CA ASN A 547 2.39 11.00 -8.33
C ASN A 547 2.49 10.69 -6.84
N THR A 548 3.58 10.04 -6.40
CA THR A 548 3.84 9.81 -4.97
C THR A 548 4.15 11.10 -4.24
N ALA A 549 4.98 12.00 -4.79
CA ALA A 549 5.19 13.34 -4.24
C ALA A 549 3.86 14.10 -4.10
N LYS A 550 2.97 14.02 -5.08
CA LYS A 550 1.63 14.64 -5.04
C LYS A 550 0.72 13.98 -4.00
N GLN A 551 0.68 12.66 -3.94
CA GLN A 551 -0.08 11.89 -2.94
C GLN A 551 0.26 12.37 -1.52
N VAL A 552 1.56 12.58 -1.25
CA VAL A 552 2.04 12.98 0.07
C VAL A 552 2.14 14.50 0.25
N GLY A 553 1.77 15.32 -0.74
CA GLY A 553 1.73 16.79 -0.68
C GLY A 553 3.10 17.48 -0.69
N MET A 554 4.03 16.95 -1.49
CA MET A 554 5.40 17.45 -1.71
C MET A 554 5.68 17.82 -3.18
N ASP A 555 4.65 17.83 -4.02
CA ASP A 555 4.72 18.07 -5.47
C ASP A 555 5.16 19.49 -5.86
N HIS A 556 5.24 20.41 -4.91
CA HIS A 556 5.79 21.76 -5.13
C HIS A 556 7.32 21.81 -5.04
N PHE A 557 8.01 20.74 -4.60
CA PHE A 557 9.47 20.72 -4.49
C PHE A 557 10.15 19.36 -4.69
N LYS A 558 9.41 18.24 -4.76
CA LYS A 558 9.91 16.87 -5.02
C LYS A 558 9.35 16.29 -6.32
N GLY A 559 9.96 15.19 -6.77
CA GLY A 559 9.39 14.31 -7.81
C GLY A 559 9.56 14.78 -9.26
N LYS A 560 10.26 15.91 -9.52
CA LYS A 560 10.57 16.41 -10.86
C LYS A 560 11.94 17.11 -10.94
N ILE A 561 12.56 17.06 -12.11
CA ILE A 561 13.68 17.95 -12.47
C ILE A 561 13.08 19.25 -13.00
N LYS A 562 12.88 20.23 -12.11
CA LYS A 562 12.27 21.52 -12.43
C LYS A 562 12.91 22.65 -11.63
N LEU A 563 12.94 23.85 -12.22
CA LEU A 563 13.46 25.04 -11.54
C LEU A 563 12.80 25.24 -10.17
N GLY A 564 13.61 25.43 -9.12
CA GLY A 564 13.18 25.62 -7.74
C GLY A 564 12.89 24.33 -6.95
N TYR A 565 12.89 23.17 -7.60
CA TYR A 565 12.74 21.87 -6.93
C TYR A 565 14.04 21.47 -6.26
N ASP A 566 13.98 20.58 -5.28
CA ASP A 566 15.18 20.00 -4.70
C ASP A 566 15.99 19.29 -5.79
N ALA A 567 17.31 19.45 -5.74
CA ALA A 567 18.25 18.73 -6.58
C ALA A 567 18.43 17.28 -6.08
N ASP A 568 17.30 16.58 -6.06
CA ASP A 568 17.18 15.16 -5.74
C ASP A 568 17.17 14.39 -7.05
N LEU A 569 18.34 13.84 -7.40
CA LEU A 569 18.62 13.30 -8.73
C LEU A 569 19.18 11.89 -8.61
N ILE A 570 18.85 11.05 -9.59
CA ILE A 570 19.41 9.71 -9.76
C ILE A 570 20.24 9.69 -11.03
N LEU A 571 21.43 9.08 -10.97
CA LEU A 571 22.14 8.60 -12.14
C LEU A 571 21.82 7.11 -12.32
N PHE A 572 21.16 6.76 -13.41
CA PHE A 572 20.68 5.42 -13.69
C PHE A 572 21.27 4.89 -14.98
N ASP A 573 21.85 3.69 -14.93
CA ASP A 573 22.28 2.94 -16.11
C ASP A 573 21.21 1.90 -16.45
N PRO A 574 20.38 2.12 -17.50
CA PRO A 574 19.30 1.21 -17.87
C PRO A 574 19.80 -0.12 -18.49
N GLY A 575 21.07 -0.21 -18.89
CA GLY A 575 21.63 -1.39 -19.54
C GLY A 575 22.33 -2.35 -18.57
N MET A 576 22.74 -1.86 -17.40
CA MET A 576 23.49 -2.67 -16.42
C MET A 576 22.61 -3.76 -15.80
N GLU A 577 23.09 -4.99 -15.81
CA GLU A 577 22.45 -6.15 -15.18
C GLU A 577 23.11 -6.50 -13.85
N PHE A 578 22.32 -7.02 -12.91
CA PHE A 578 22.82 -7.60 -11.66
C PHE A 578 21.86 -8.67 -11.13
N SER A 579 22.38 -9.58 -10.32
CA SER A 579 21.56 -10.49 -9.52
C SER A 579 21.36 -9.91 -8.13
N VAL A 580 20.13 -9.96 -7.63
CA VAL A 580 19.85 -9.61 -6.24
C VAL A 580 20.43 -10.69 -5.33
N MET A 581 21.20 -10.29 -4.33
CA MET A 581 21.81 -11.18 -3.36
C MET A 581 21.51 -10.68 -1.94
N ASN A 582 20.92 -11.52 -1.10
CA ASN A 582 20.56 -11.18 0.28
C ASN A 582 21.70 -10.52 1.05
N GLN A 583 22.92 -11.02 0.91
CA GLN A 583 24.12 -10.53 1.60
C GLN A 583 24.53 -9.10 1.19
N GLU A 584 24.15 -8.66 -0.02
CA GLU A 584 24.51 -7.34 -0.55
C GLU A 584 23.46 -6.27 -0.25
N THR A 585 22.34 -6.66 0.35
CA THR A 585 21.24 -5.74 0.67
C THR A 585 21.61 -4.82 1.83
N TYR A 586 21.06 -3.61 1.87
CA TYR A 586 21.37 -2.61 2.91
C TYR A 586 20.37 -2.60 4.07
N PHE A 587 19.14 -3.08 3.87
CA PHE A 587 18.16 -3.25 4.94
C PHE A 587 18.68 -4.19 6.02
N LYS A 588 18.20 -4.03 7.26
CA LYS A 588 18.84 -4.62 8.45
C LYS A 588 18.91 -6.14 8.41
N ASN A 589 17.78 -6.77 8.12
CA ASN A 589 17.64 -8.23 8.05
C ASN A 589 17.80 -8.70 6.61
N LYS A 590 18.89 -9.42 6.32
CA LYS A 590 19.34 -9.85 4.97
C LYS A 590 18.44 -10.92 4.35
N LEU A 591 17.18 -10.59 4.10
CA LEU A 591 16.16 -11.46 3.55
C LEU A 591 15.20 -10.67 2.64
N THR A 592 15.06 -11.11 1.39
CA THR A 592 14.10 -10.56 0.42
C THR A 592 13.48 -11.65 -0.46
N ALA A 593 12.26 -11.40 -0.93
CA ALA A 593 11.58 -12.20 -1.96
C ALA A 593 12.28 -12.18 -3.32
N TYR A 594 13.23 -11.26 -3.53
CA TYR A 594 13.93 -11.07 -4.80
C TYR A 594 15.28 -11.78 -4.86
N ASP A 595 15.71 -12.49 -3.81
CA ASP A 595 17.02 -13.16 -3.78
C ASP A 595 17.21 -14.12 -4.97
N GLY A 596 18.35 -14.01 -5.64
CA GLY A 596 18.68 -14.77 -6.85
C GLY A 596 18.03 -14.27 -8.14
N MET A 597 17.11 -13.31 -8.10
CA MET A 597 16.49 -12.75 -9.31
C MET A 597 17.48 -11.84 -10.06
N LYS A 598 17.46 -11.92 -11.39
CA LYS A 598 18.24 -11.03 -12.27
C LYS A 598 17.40 -9.80 -12.61
N LEU A 599 17.96 -8.62 -12.33
CA LEU A 599 17.38 -7.33 -12.69
C LEU A 599 18.28 -6.60 -13.68
N GLN A 600 17.66 -5.86 -14.58
CA GLN A 600 18.30 -4.92 -15.48
C GLN A 600 17.96 -3.49 -15.05
N GLY A 601 18.90 -2.58 -15.30
CA GLY A 601 18.81 -1.19 -14.88
C GLY A 601 19.32 -1.02 -13.46
N ARG A 602 20.42 -0.28 -13.26
CA ARG A 602 21.04 -0.09 -11.95
C ARG A 602 21.25 1.38 -11.62
N VAL A 603 20.96 1.74 -10.37
CA VAL A 603 21.30 3.05 -9.84
C VAL A 603 22.81 3.13 -9.63
N VAL A 604 23.44 4.11 -10.26
CA VAL A 604 24.87 4.39 -10.18
C VAL A 604 25.15 5.42 -9.10
N GLU A 605 24.26 6.42 -8.95
CA GLU A 605 24.42 7.45 -7.93
C GLU A 605 23.07 8.02 -7.51
N THR A 606 22.93 8.32 -6.23
CA THR A 606 21.78 9.01 -5.66
C THR A 606 22.25 10.32 -5.03
N ILE A 607 21.64 11.41 -5.46
CA ILE A 607 21.98 12.77 -5.07
C ILE A 607 20.77 13.36 -4.36
N ILE A 608 21.00 13.97 -3.20
CA ILE A 608 19.97 14.65 -2.42
C ILE A 608 20.41 16.09 -2.17
N ARG A 609 19.56 17.05 -2.54
CA ARG A 609 19.88 18.49 -2.49
C ARG A 609 21.26 18.81 -3.06
N GLY A 610 21.62 18.16 -4.17
CA GLY A 610 22.90 18.36 -4.85
C GLY A 610 24.13 17.66 -4.24
N ASN A 611 23.94 16.84 -3.20
CA ASN A 611 25.02 16.06 -2.57
C ASN A 611 24.85 14.58 -2.82
N SER A 612 25.92 13.91 -3.24
CA SER A 612 25.94 12.46 -3.40
C SER A 612 25.82 11.78 -2.04
N VAL A 613 24.77 10.97 -1.86
CA VAL A 613 24.52 10.20 -0.62
C VAL A 613 24.79 8.70 -0.81
N TYR A 614 24.86 8.26 -2.06
CA TYR A 614 25.24 6.92 -2.46
C TYR A 614 25.86 6.94 -3.86
N ALA A 615 26.95 6.21 -4.05
CA ALA A 615 27.51 5.91 -5.37
C ALA A 615 27.91 4.44 -5.46
N LEU A 616 27.55 3.78 -6.55
CA LEU A 616 27.92 2.40 -6.83
C LEU A 616 29.45 2.27 -6.86
N GLY A 617 29.99 1.34 -6.05
CA GLY A 617 31.43 1.13 -5.87
C GLY A 617 32.09 2.03 -4.83
N GLN A 618 31.46 3.13 -4.41
CA GLN A 618 31.92 3.98 -3.29
C GLN A 618 31.13 3.72 -2.00
N GLY A 619 29.85 3.32 -2.12
CA GLY A 619 28.94 3.13 -0.99
C GLY A 619 28.22 4.41 -0.62
N HIS A 620 27.74 4.47 0.63
CA HIS A 620 27.04 5.62 1.20
C HIS A 620 28.00 6.71 1.64
N SER A 621 27.50 7.95 1.72
CA SER A 621 28.23 9.04 2.37
C SER A 621 28.49 8.73 3.85
N ASP A 622 29.63 9.19 4.38
CA ASP A 622 29.99 9.01 5.79
C ASP A 622 29.02 9.70 6.76
N ILE A 623 28.34 10.75 6.29
CA ILE A 623 27.36 11.51 7.07
C ILE A 623 25.94 11.31 6.51
N PRO A 624 24.94 11.14 7.38
CA PRO A 624 23.53 11.17 7.01
C PRO A 624 23.14 12.58 6.62
N MET A 625 22.70 12.77 5.37
CA MET A 625 22.36 14.09 4.82
C MET A 625 20.85 14.34 4.68
N GLY A 626 20.02 13.34 4.95
CA GLY A 626 18.56 13.41 4.89
C GLY A 626 17.98 14.39 5.91
N ARG A 627 16.79 14.92 5.59
CA ARG A 627 16.02 15.82 6.46
C ARG A 627 14.67 15.21 6.79
N LEU A 628 14.21 15.47 8.00
CA LEU A 628 12.83 15.18 8.38
C LEU A 628 11.92 16.26 7.78
N ILE A 629 10.92 15.84 7.03
CA ILE A 629 9.91 16.70 6.41
C ILE A 629 8.75 16.82 7.40
N LEU A 630 8.76 17.90 8.18
CA LEU A 630 7.85 18.14 9.30
C LEU A 630 6.97 19.38 9.09
N GLU A 631 7.12 20.09 7.98
CA GLU A 631 6.20 21.15 7.64
C GLU A 631 4.78 20.61 7.42
N PRO A 632 3.75 21.32 7.89
CA PRO A 632 2.37 20.96 7.61
C PRO A 632 2.11 20.83 6.11
N ARG A 633 1.29 19.85 5.74
CA ARG A 633 0.85 19.64 4.36
C ARG A 633 0.15 20.89 3.82
N ILE A 634 0.47 21.23 2.57
CA ILE A 634 -0.19 22.27 1.80
C ILE A 634 -1.24 21.59 0.90
N ARG A 635 -2.36 22.28 0.64
CA ARG A 635 -3.42 21.79 -0.27
C ARG A 635 -3.01 21.84 -1.72
#